data_AF-A0A0B6WZN2-F1
#
_entry.id   AF-A0A0B6WZN2-F1
#
_cell.length_a   1.000
_cell.length_b   1.000
_cell.length_c   1.000
_cell.angle_alpha   90.00
_cell.angle_beta   90.00
_cell.angle_gamma   90.00
#
_symmetry.space_group_name_H-M   'P 1'
#
loop_
_entity.id
_entity.type
_entity.pdbx_description
1 polymer ?
#
loop_
_entity_poly.entity_id
_entity_poly.type
_entity_poly.pdbx_seq_one_letter_code
_entity_poly.pdbx_strand_id
1 'polypeptide(L)'
;MDERPPTAGGQDADGMNLFRLMTIQRSWRTSPSPRARWSLRALGVLLLSLLCPFWAPTGAQTLVDRMVASINGRDLITYSDLVWQLALQPNTPIEKPSIEDLQSALRLIIDQRLIAQEAEQLPAITPTDAEIDAALADLIKRFPSEADFRQRLEKVGLTSERLRQIMRQRVEIEKYLDFRFRSFTIVTPEEVASYYRDVYAPRFRRLHPGLVVPTLDEARGEIERELTEDKVAAQMNDFLDQARARADIIILSPEFEPVGGK
;
A
#
# COMPACT_ATOMS: atom_id res chain seq x y z
N MET A 1 7.93 50.55 -2.37
CA MET A 1 6.85 49.64 -2.81
C MET A 1 7.52 48.41 -3.38
N ASP A 2 7.54 47.34 -2.59
CA ASP A 2 8.24 46.09 -2.86
C ASP A 2 7.20 44.99 -2.72
N GLU A 3 6.59 44.57 -3.83
CA GLU A 3 5.62 43.48 -3.86
C GLU A 3 6.35 42.17 -4.14
N ARG A 4 6.51 41.36 -3.08
CA ARG A 4 6.89 39.95 -3.20
C ARG A 4 5.71 39.17 -3.79
N PRO A 5 5.95 38.18 -4.67
CA PRO A 5 4.90 37.28 -5.13
C PRO A 5 4.45 36.35 -3.99
N PRO A 6 3.17 35.92 -4.00
CA PRO A 6 2.63 35.05 -2.98
C PRO A 6 3.26 33.66 -3.04
N THR A 7 3.72 33.20 -1.88
CA THR A 7 4.13 31.82 -1.62
C THR A 7 2.96 30.88 -1.92
N ALA A 8 3.10 30.03 -2.93
CA ALA A 8 2.21 28.89 -3.13
C ALA A 8 2.27 28.01 -1.88
N GLY A 9 1.14 27.92 -1.18
CA GLY A 9 0.96 27.08 -0.01
C GLY A 9 1.19 25.62 -0.37
N GLY A 10 1.80 24.90 0.56
CA GLY A 10 1.94 23.45 0.50
C GLY A 10 0.56 22.82 0.42
N GLN A 11 0.27 22.24 -0.73
CA GLN A 11 -0.98 21.56 -1.02
C GLN A 11 -0.65 20.07 -1.19
N ASP A 12 -0.85 19.33 -0.11
CA ASP A 12 -1.39 17.97 -0.07
C ASP A 12 -0.87 16.99 -1.13
N ALA A 13 0.42 16.64 -1.04
CA ALA A 13 1.04 15.60 -1.87
C ALA A 13 0.76 14.15 -1.40
N ASP A 14 -0.03 13.95 -0.35
CA ASP A 14 -0.14 12.67 0.37
C ASP A 14 -1.31 11.77 -0.08
N GLY A 15 -2.30 12.29 -0.82
CA GLY A 15 -3.36 11.49 -1.45
C GLY A 15 -2.93 10.77 -2.73
N MET A 16 -1.85 11.24 -3.35
CA MET A 16 -1.36 10.80 -4.67
C MET A 16 -0.74 9.39 -4.69
N ASN A 17 -0.65 8.71 -3.54
CA ASN A 17 0.21 7.55 -3.36
C ASN A 17 -0.51 6.19 -3.40
N LEU A 18 -1.84 6.13 -3.31
CA LEU A 18 -2.55 4.84 -3.33
C LEU A 18 -2.42 4.13 -4.69
N PHE A 19 -2.52 4.89 -5.78
CA PHE A 19 -2.30 4.34 -7.12
C PHE A 19 -0.84 3.97 -7.34
N ARG A 20 0.13 4.84 -7.01
CA ARG A 20 1.57 4.54 -7.15
C ARG A 20 2.05 3.36 -6.29
N LEU A 21 1.46 3.13 -5.12
CA LEU A 21 1.82 1.99 -4.26
C LEU A 21 1.20 0.67 -4.75
N MET A 22 0.11 0.72 -5.51
CA MET A 22 -0.58 -0.47 -6.02
C MET A 22 -0.20 -0.83 -7.47
N THR A 23 0.13 0.12 -8.35
CA THR A 23 0.29 -0.13 -9.80
C THR A 23 1.72 -0.07 -10.35
N ILE A 24 2.78 -0.05 -9.53
CA ILE A 24 4.14 -0.28 -10.06
C ILE A 24 4.36 -1.76 -10.36
N GLN A 25 4.07 -2.05 -11.62
CA GLN A 25 4.08 -3.27 -12.39
C GLN A 25 5.52 -3.78 -12.65
N ARG A 26 5.78 -5.01 -12.20
CA ARG A 26 6.25 -6.14 -13.03
C ARG A 26 7.28 -5.81 -14.14
N SER A 27 8.58 -5.97 -13.87
CA SER A 27 9.54 -6.26 -14.94
C SER A 27 10.79 -7.04 -14.48
N TRP A 28 10.98 -8.20 -15.14
CA TRP A 28 12.17 -9.06 -15.35
C TRP A 28 12.74 -9.98 -14.24
N ARG A 29 12.66 -11.29 -14.53
CA ARG A 29 13.48 -12.45 -14.06
C ARG A 29 14.98 -12.12 -14.21
N THR A 30 15.91 -12.59 -13.37
CA THR A 30 16.27 -14.00 -13.10
C THR A 30 16.98 -14.16 -11.74
N SER A 31 16.86 -15.36 -11.17
CA SER A 31 17.59 -15.93 -10.03
C SER A 31 18.32 -17.20 -10.56
N PRO A 32 19.21 -17.93 -9.84
CA PRO A 32 19.80 -17.76 -8.50
C PRO A 32 21.34 -17.99 -8.41
N SER A 33 21.84 -17.75 -7.20
CA SER A 33 23.02 -18.25 -6.44
C SER A 33 23.84 -19.47 -6.94
N PRO A 34 25.01 -19.72 -6.31
CA PRO A 34 24.97 -20.76 -5.28
C PRO A 34 25.66 -20.42 -3.95
N ARG A 35 25.05 -20.96 -2.89
CA ARG A 35 25.46 -20.91 -1.49
C ARG A 35 26.68 -21.81 -1.22
N ALA A 36 27.60 -21.32 -0.40
CA ALA A 36 28.61 -22.13 0.26
C ALA A 36 28.00 -22.90 1.46
N ARG A 37 28.43 -24.15 1.59
CA ARG A 37 27.96 -25.18 2.54
C ARG A 37 28.71 -25.07 3.85
N TRP A 38 28.00 -25.06 4.98
CA TRP A 38 28.59 -25.40 6.28
C TRP A 38 27.72 -26.43 6.99
N SER A 39 28.39 -27.53 7.34
CA SER A 39 27.91 -28.73 8.01
C SER A 39 27.71 -28.52 9.50
N LEU A 40 26.73 -29.18 10.11
CA LEU A 40 26.80 -29.53 11.52
C LEU A 40 26.65 -31.04 11.70
N ARG A 41 27.68 -31.62 12.30
CA ARG A 41 27.62 -32.86 13.08
C ARG A 41 27.38 -32.46 14.53
N ALA A 42 26.47 -33.14 15.22
CA ALA A 42 26.77 -33.88 16.45
C ALA A 42 25.46 -34.41 17.05
N LEU A 43 25.34 -35.72 17.04
CA LEU A 43 24.34 -36.52 17.73
C LEU A 43 24.89 -36.82 19.13
N GLY A 44 24.10 -36.62 20.19
CA GLY A 44 24.45 -36.99 21.56
C GLY A 44 23.18 -37.27 22.37
N VAL A 45 23.05 -38.51 22.81
CA VAL A 45 21.87 -39.18 23.39
C VAL A 45 21.89 -39.10 24.93
N LEU A 46 20.75 -39.45 25.54
CA LEU A 46 20.56 -40.14 26.85
C LEU A 46 20.32 -39.20 28.07
N LEU A 47 19.44 -39.41 29.05
CA LEU A 47 18.23 -40.23 29.32
C LEU A 47 17.78 -39.88 30.77
N LEU A 48 16.49 -40.04 31.08
CA LEU A 48 15.89 -40.44 32.38
C LEU A 48 15.55 -39.42 33.50
N SER A 49 14.30 -39.58 34.00
CA SER A 49 13.79 -39.37 35.38
C SER A 49 13.71 -37.93 35.94
N LEU A 50 12.74 -37.50 36.75
CA LEU A 50 11.45 -37.98 37.28
C LEU A 50 10.95 -36.82 38.20
N LEU A 51 9.66 -36.47 38.13
CA LEU A 51 8.85 -35.71 39.12
C LEU A 51 9.42 -34.40 39.77
N CYS A 52 8.87 -33.25 39.36
CA CYS A 52 8.61 -32.09 40.24
C CYS A 52 7.43 -31.24 39.69
N PRO A 53 6.69 -30.54 40.56
CA PRO A 53 5.30 -30.20 40.34
C PRO A 53 5.09 -29.02 39.39
N PHE A 54 3.89 -29.07 38.83
CA PHE A 54 3.20 -28.13 37.96
C PHE A 54 3.14 -26.71 38.57
N TRP A 55 4.20 -25.92 38.40
CA TRP A 55 4.10 -24.47 38.40
C TRP A 55 4.04 -24.00 36.96
N ALA A 56 2.82 -23.91 36.44
CA ALA A 56 2.55 -23.14 35.25
C ALA A 56 2.77 -21.66 35.61
N PRO A 57 3.69 -20.94 34.95
CA PRO A 57 3.61 -19.49 34.96
C PRO A 57 2.36 -19.11 34.17
N THR A 58 1.25 -18.88 34.85
CA THR A 58 0.06 -18.24 34.27
C THR A 58 0.34 -16.75 34.12
N GLY A 59 1.33 -16.45 33.28
CA GLY A 59 1.64 -15.13 32.77
C GLY A 59 1.29 -15.07 31.29
N ALA A 60 0.09 -15.52 30.92
CA ALA A 60 -0.53 -15.06 29.69
C ALA A 60 -0.88 -13.59 29.93
N GLN A 61 0.13 -12.71 29.89
CA GLN A 61 -0.12 -11.31 29.63
C GLN A 61 -0.81 -11.31 28.27
N THR A 62 -2.13 -11.15 28.28
CA THR A 62 -2.86 -10.75 27.09
C THR A 62 -2.19 -9.46 26.64
N LEU A 63 -1.38 -9.55 25.60
CA LEU A 63 -0.77 -8.38 24.97
C LEU A 63 -1.95 -7.60 24.41
N VAL A 64 -2.48 -6.67 25.21
CA VAL A 64 -3.59 -5.82 24.81
C VAL A 64 -3.02 -4.88 23.78
N ASP A 65 -3.27 -5.21 22.52
CA ASP A 65 -2.88 -4.38 21.40
C ASP A 65 -3.53 -3.00 21.54
N ARG A 66 -2.73 -1.94 21.37
CA ARG A 66 -3.20 -0.58 21.58
C ARG A 66 -4.13 -0.18 20.45
N MET A 67 -5.33 0.29 20.79
CA MET A 67 -6.27 0.84 19.82
C MET A 67 -5.80 2.24 19.38
N VAL A 68 -5.68 2.44 18.08
CA VAL A 68 -5.23 3.71 17.49
C VAL A 68 -6.41 4.51 16.96
N ALA A 69 -7.32 3.85 16.24
CA ALA A 69 -8.48 4.49 15.65
C ALA A 69 -9.66 3.53 15.49
N SER A 70 -10.86 4.08 15.34
CA SER A 70 -12.06 3.34 14.94
C SER A 70 -12.72 4.00 13.73
N ILE A 71 -13.28 3.19 12.84
CA ILE A 71 -14.06 3.63 11.68
C ILE A 71 -15.48 3.09 11.82
N ASN A 72 -16.47 3.99 11.79
CA ASN A 72 -17.90 3.68 11.88
C ASN A 72 -18.27 2.83 13.11
N GLY A 73 -17.50 2.98 14.20
CA GLY A 73 -17.71 2.29 15.48
C GLY A 73 -17.54 0.77 15.48
N ARG A 74 -17.15 0.15 14.35
CA ARG A 74 -17.06 -1.32 14.20
C ARG A 74 -15.68 -1.81 13.74
N ASP A 75 -14.98 -1.02 12.96
CA ASP A 75 -13.64 -1.39 12.48
C ASP A 75 -12.60 -0.72 13.36
N LEU A 76 -11.82 -1.53 14.07
CA LEU A 76 -10.74 -1.07 14.94
C LEU A 76 -9.40 -1.19 14.22
N ILE A 77 -8.59 -0.14 14.33
CA ILE A 77 -7.21 -0.10 13.85
C ILE A 77 -6.31 -0.12 15.08
N THR A 78 -5.37 -1.07 15.12
CA THR A 78 -4.43 -1.21 16.24
C THR A 78 -3.04 -0.73 15.88
N TYR A 79 -2.19 -0.59 16.89
CA TYR A 79 -0.77 -0.26 16.69
C TYR A 79 -0.05 -1.36 15.90
N SER A 80 -0.38 -2.64 16.13
CA SER A 80 0.19 -3.73 15.34
C SER A 80 -0.16 -3.62 13.86
N ASP A 81 -1.40 -3.21 13.51
CA ASP A 81 -1.77 -2.99 12.11
C ASP A 81 -0.87 -1.92 11.46
N LEU A 82 -0.54 -0.83 12.17
CA LEU A 82 0.37 0.20 11.67
C LEU A 82 1.77 -0.37 11.41
N VAL A 83 2.34 -1.06 12.39
CA VAL A 83 3.70 -1.59 12.29
C VAL A 83 3.79 -2.71 11.24
N TRP A 84 2.75 -3.53 11.09
CA TRP A 84 2.64 -4.49 10.00
C TRP A 84 2.61 -3.79 8.65
N GLN A 85 1.83 -2.71 8.50
CA GLN A 85 1.79 -1.93 7.27
C GLN A 85 3.16 -1.34 6.90
N LEU A 86 3.93 -0.87 7.88
CA LEU A 86 5.30 -0.40 7.68
C LEU A 86 6.26 -1.55 7.34
N ALA A 87 6.10 -2.72 7.97
CA ALA A 87 6.93 -3.90 7.70
C ALA A 87 6.81 -4.40 6.26
N LEU A 88 5.67 -4.15 5.60
CA LEU A 88 5.46 -4.51 4.20
C LEU A 88 6.08 -3.51 3.21
N GLN A 89 6.80 -2.50 3.69
CA GLN A 89 7.52 -1.51 2.88
C GLN A 89 9.04 -1.69 3.09
N PRO A 90 9.85 -1.90 2.04
CA PRO A 90 11.26 -2.27 2.19
C PRO A 90 12.14 -1.18 2.82
N ASN A 91 11.85 0.10 2.59
CA ASN A 91 12.73 1.22 2.94
C ASN A 91 12.28 2.01 4.17
N THR A 92 11.28 1.52 4.90
CA THR A 92 10.71 2.21 6.06
C THR A 92 11.34 1.68 7.36
N PRO A 93 11.69 2.52 8.35
CA PRO A 93 12.07 2.05 9.68
C PRO A 93 10.95 1.25 10.37
N ILE A 94 11.28 0.19 11.12
CA ILE A 94 10.29 -0.61 11.90
C ILE A 94 10.62 -0.75 13.38
N GLU A 95 11.88 -0.66 13.80
CA GLU A 95 12.22 -0.75 15.22
C GLU A 95 11.84 0.52 16.00
N LYS A 96 11.97 1.68 15.35
CA LYS A 96 11.63 2.99 15.90
C LYS A 96 11.02 3.85 14.78
N PRO A 97 9.79 3.52 14.34
CA PRO A 97 9.12 4.33 13.33
C PRO A 97 8.88 5.73 13.87
N SER A 98 8.99 6.75 13.01
CA SER A 98 8.65 8.11 13.42
C SER A 98 7.13 8.25 13.57
N ILE A 99 6.67 9.34 14.19
CA ILE A 99 5.24 9.59 14.27
C ILE A 99 4.65 9.83 12.87
N GLU A 100 5.41 10.44 11.96
CA GLU A 100 5.04 10.66 10.57
C GLU A 100 4.89 9.34 9.81
N ASP A 101 5.78 8.36 10.02
CA ASP A 101 5.67 7.01 9.44
C ASP A 101 4.37 6.34 9.89
N LEU A 102 4.08 6.38 11.19
CA LEU A 102 2.89 5.77 11.77
C LEU A 102 1.60 6.48 11.34
N GLN A 103 1.60 7.81 11.27
CA GLN A 103 0.46 8.58 10.76
C GLN A 103 0.21 8.28 9.28
N SER A 104 1.27 8.14 8.48
CA SER A 104 1.15 7.74 7.07
C SER A 104 0.60 6.33 6.93
N ALA A 105 1.03 5.38 7.78
CA ALA A 105 0.46 4.04 7.83
C ALA A 105 -1.02 4.06 8.23
N LEU A 106 -1.38 4.87 9.22
CA LEU A 106 -2.75 5.01 9.69
C LEU A 106 -3.66 5.54 8.59
N ARG A 107 -3.27 6.62 7.90
CA ARG A 107 -4.01 7.17 6.74
C ARG A 107 -4.24 6.09 5.68
N LEU A 108 -3.18 5.37 5.31
CA LEU A 108 -3.25 4.30 4.33
C LEU A 108 -4.19 3.16 4.74
N ILE A 109 -4.16 2.73 6.01
CA ILE A 109 -5.05 1.69 6.52
C ILE A 109 -6.49 2.20 6.52
N ILE A 110 -6.74 3.43 6.97
CA ILE A 110 -8.08 4.03 6.93
C ILE A 110 -8.65 3.99 5.52
N ASP A 111 -7.89 4.45 4.52
CA ASP A 111 -8.34 4.44 3.13
C ASP A 111 -8.65 3.03 2.64
N GLN A 112 -7.79 2.05 2.94
CA GLN A 112 -8.05 0.64 2.59
C GLN A 112 -9.33 0.10 3.24
N ARG A 113 -9.60 0.46 4.50
CA ARG A 113 -10.82 0.05 5.20
C ARG A 113 -12.06 0.68 4.59
N LEU A 114 -12.00 1.97 4.25
CA LEU A 114 -13.10 2.66 3.58
C LEU A 114 -13.40 2.03 2.21
N ILE A 115 -12.38 1.74 1.41
CA ILE A 115 -12.58 1.05 0.12
C ILE A 115 -13.18 -0.34 0.34
N ALA A 116 -12.69 -1.10 1.32
CA ALA A 116 -13.22 -2.43 1.61
C ALA A 116 -14.71 -2.38 2.04
N GLN A 117 -15.10 -1.42 2.87
CA GLN A 117 -16.52 -1.23 3.26
C GLN A 117 -17.42 -0.89 2.06
N GLU A 118 -16.91 -0.13 1.10
CA GLU A 118 -17.65 0.19 -0.14
C GLU A 118 -17.70 -1.02 -1.08
N ALA A 119 -16.66 -1.86 -1.10
CA ALA A 119 -16.64 -3.11 -1.86
C ALA A 119 -17.66 -4.13 -1.33
N GLU A 120 -17.91 -4.17 -0.02
CA GLU A 120 -18.93 -5.02 0.60
C GLU A 120 -20.37 -4.76 0.10
N GLN A 121 -20.65 -3.59 -0.48
CA GLN A 121 -21.97 -3.22 -0.98
C GLN A 121 -22.31 -3.85 -2.34
N LEU A 122 -21.32 -4.39 -3.04
CA LEU A 122 -21.48 -5.04 -4.34
C LEU A 122 -21.33 -6.56 -4.20
N PRO A 123 -21.74 -7.35 -5.22
CA PRO A 123 -21.43 -8.78 -5.25
C PRO A 123 -19.93 -9.01 -5.03
N ALA A 124 -19.59 -9.88 -4.09
CA ALA A 124 -18.22 -10.08 -3.65
C ALA A 124 -17.29 -10.45 -4.81
N ILE A 125 -16.24 -9.65 -5.00
CA ILE A 125 -15.17 -9.95 -5.94
C ILE A 125 -14.10 -10.75 -5.19
N THR A 126 -14.31 -12.06 -5.08
CA THR A 126 -13.42 -12.92 -4.29
C THR A 126 -12.10 -13.19 -5.03
N PRO A 127 -10.94 -12.85 -4.44
CA PRO A 127 -9.65 -13.22 -4.99
C PRO A 127 -9.42 -14.74 -4.97
N THR A 128 -8.85 -15.26 -6.05
CA THR A 128 -8.37 -16.65 -6.09
C THR A 128 -7.06 -16.79 -5.32
N ASP A 129 -6.74 -17.99 -4.84
CA ASP A 129 -5.47 -18.22 -4.14
C ASP A 129 -4.25 -17.94 -5.04
N ALA A 130 -4.37 -18.20 -6.34
CA ALA A 130 -3.33 -17.90 -7.32
C ALA A 130 -3.06 -16.38 -7.45
N GLU A 131 -4.10 -15.55 -7.38
CA GLU A 131 -3.95 -14.09 -7.39
C GLU A 131 -3.28 -13.59 -6.10
N ILE A 132 -3.64 -14.18 -4.95
CA ILE A 132 -3.02 -13.85 -3.66
C ILE A 132 -1.54 -14.26 -3.66
N ASP A 133 -1.22 -15.45 -4.16
CA ASP A 133 0.16 -15.93 -4.27
C ASP A 133 0.99 -15.07 -5.23
N ALA A 134 0.39 -14.61 -6.33
CA ALA A 134 1.03 -13.68 -7.25
C ALA A 134 1.32 -12.33 -6.57
N ALA A 135 0.34 -11.75 -5.87
CA ALA A 135 0.51 -10.51 -5.13
C ALA A 135 1.56 -10.62 -4.02
N LEU A 136 1.62 -11.76 -3.33
CA LEU A 136 2.65 -12.04 -2.33
C LEU A 136 4.04 -12.16 -2.98
N ALA A 137 4.16 -12.86 -4.11
CA ALA A 137 5.41 -12.97 -4.84
C ALA A 137 5.90 -11.60 -5.32
N ASP A 138 4.99 -10.75 -5.81
CA ASP A 138 5.32 -9.39 -6.24
C ASP A 138 5.65 -8.46 -5.06
N LEU A 139 5.07 -8.69 -3.88
CA LEU A 139 5.51 -8.05 -2.64
C LEU A 139 6.94 -8.43 -2.29
N ILE A 140 7.27 -9.73 -2.26
CA ILE A 140 8.60 -10.22 -1.87
C ILE A 140 9.70 -9.66 -2.79
N LYS A 141 9.42 -9.53 -4.10
CA LYS A 141 10.38 -8.96 -5.07
C LYS A 141 10.78 -7.51 -4.80
N ARG A 142 9.99 -6.78 -4.01
CA ARG A 142 10.32 -5.39 -3.62
C ARG A 142 11.41 -5.34 -2.53
N PHE A 143 11.70 -6.46 -1.89
CA PHE A 143 12.75 -6.57 -0.88
C PHE A 143 14.05 -7.05 -1.50
N PRO A 144 15.22 -6.69 -0.92
CA PRO A 144 16.51 -7.14 -1.42
C PRO A 144 16.64 -8.66 -1.48
N SER A 145 16.00 -9.36 -0.54
CA SER A 145 15.87 -10.82 -0.57
C SER A 145 14.64 -11.30 0.21
N GLU A 146 14.22 -12.54 -0.05
CA GLU A 146 13.18 -13.22 0.75
C GLU A 146 13.61 -13.42 2.22
N ALA A 147 14.92 -13.53 2.50
CA ALA A 147 15.42 -13.62 3.87
C ALA A 147 15.21 -12.30 4.62
N ASP A 148 15.50 -11.16 3.98
CA ASP A 148 15.28 -9.84 4.56
C ASP A 148 13.79 -9.58 4.80
N PHE A 149 12.94 -9.99 3.85
CA PHE A 149 11.49 -9.92 4.01
C PHE A 149 11.03 -10.70 5.24
N ARG A 150 11.40 -11.99 5.37
CA ARG A 150 11.01 -12.82 6.51
C ARG A 150 11.50 -12.28 7.85
N GLN A 151 12.78 -11.89 7.92
CA GLN A 151 13.35 -11.29 9.12
C GLN A 151 12.56 -10.04 9.55
N ARG A 152 12.15 -9.23 8.59
CA ARG A 152 11.36 -8.02 8.85
C ARG A 152 9.97 -8.33 9.40
N LEU A 153 9.29 -9.38 8.91
CA LEU A 153 8.00 -9.82 9.45
C LEU A 153 8.13 -10.38 10.87
N GLU A 154 9.19 -11.16 11.12
CA GLU A 154 9.47 -11.73 12.44
C GLU A 154 9.65 -10.65 13.51
N LYS A 155 10.37 -9.56 13.19
CA LYS A 155 10.58 -8.42 14.09
C LYS A 155 9.28 -7.76 14.58
N VAL A 156 8.21 -7.87 13.80
CA VAL A 156 6.91 -7.24 14.10
C VAL A 156 5.83 -8.28 14.43
N GLY A 157 6.21 -9.55 14.56
CA GLY A 157 5.29 -10.65 14.87
C GLY A 157 4.24 -10.92 13.79
N LEU A 158 4.49 -10.53 12.52
CA LEU A 158 3.54 -10.74 11.43
C LEU A 158 3.62 -12.19 10.92
N THR A 159 2.60 -12.99 11.24
CA THR A 159 2.52 -14.39 10.82
C THR A 159 2.22 -14.53 9.33
N SER A 160 2.57 -15.67 8.74
CA SER A 160 2.23 -15.99 7.34
C SER A 160 0.72 -16.01 7.09
N GLU A 161 -0.06 -16.52 8.04
CA GLU A 161 -1.52 -16.54 7.99
C GLU A 161 -2.07 -15.12 7.91
N ARG A 162 -1.63 -14.23 8.82
CA ARG A 162 -2.07 -12.83 8.86
C ARG A 162 -1.59 -12.07 7.62
N LEU A 163 -0.37 -12.31 7.16
CA LEU A 163 0.13 -11.77 5.90
C LEU A 163 -0.75 -12.17 4.72
N ARG A 164 -1.18 -13.44 4.64
CA ARG A 164 -2.07 -13.93 3.58
C ARG A 164 -3.47 -13.31 3.66
N GLN A 165 -3.95 -12.95 4.85
CA GLN A 165 -5.19 -12.18 5.00
C GLN A 165 -5.03 -10.73 4.48
N ILE A 166 -3.93 -10.06 4.81
CA ILE A 166 -3.61 -8.71 4.32
C ILE A 166 -3.46 -8.71 2.78
N MET A 167 -2.58 -9.60 2.28
CA MET A 167 -2.79 -10.47 1.12
C MET A 167 -4.10 -10.29 0.34
N ARG A 168 -5.06 -11.10 0.74
CA ARG A 168 -6.41 -11.21 0.19
C ARG A 168 -7.13 -9.87 0.14
N GLN A 169 -7.14 -9.12 1.25
CA GLN A 169 -7.86 -7.84 1.32
C GLN A 169 -7.32 -6.83 0.29
N ARG A 170 -6.00 -6.75 0.10
CA ARG A 170 -5.41 -5.85 -0.89
C ARG A 170 -5.78 -6.23 -2.32
N VAL A 171 -5.81 -7.53 -2.64
CA VAL A 171 -6.21 -8.01 -3.98
C VAL A 171 -7.70 -7.76 -4.21
N GLU A 172 -8.54 -7.93 -3.19
CA GLU A 172 -9.97 -7.61 -3.27
C GLU A 172 -10.20 -6.12 -3.54
N ILE A 173 -9.50 -5.25 -2.81
CA ILE A 173 -9.50 -3.80 -3.04
C ILE A 173 -9.06 -3.47 -4.47
N GLU A 174 -7.95 -4.03 -4.94
CA GLU A 174 -7.44 -3.79 -6.29
C GLU A 174 -8.47 -4.17 -7.36
N LYS A 175 -9.08 -5.36 -7.25
CA LYS A 175 -10.10 -5.83 -8.19
C LYS A 175 -11.36 -4.96 -8.15
N TYR A 176 -11.78 -4.52 -6.96
CA TYR A 176 -12.91 -3.59 -6.81
C TYR A 176 -12.63 -2.28 -7.54
N LEU A 177 -11.47 -1.68 -7.33
CA LEU A 177 -11.10 -0.40 -7.95
C LEU A 177 -10.99 -0.52 -9.47
N ASP A 178 -10.39 -1.60 -9.97
CA ASP A 178 -10.27 -1.88 -11.41
C ASP A 178 -11.65 -2.03 -12.07
N PHE A 179 -12.53 -2.80 -11.45
CA PHE A 179 -13.91 -2.95 -11.92
C PHE A 179 -14.67 -1.62 -11.87
N ARG A 180 -14.57 -0.88 -10.76
CA ARG A 180 -15.38 0.32 -10.50
C ARG A 180 -14.97 1.53 -11.34
N PHE A 181 -13.68 1.72 -11.59
CA PHE A 181 -13.14 2.92 -12.21
C PHE A 181 -12.56 2.65 -13.59
N ARG A 182 -11.73 1.62 -13.76
CA ARG A 182 -11.08 1.36 -15.05
C ARG A 182 -12.05 0.83 -16.10
N SER A 183 -12.92 -0.12 -15.73
CA SER A 183 -13.81 -0.79 -16.70
C SER A 183 -14.83 0.13 -17.39
N PHE A 184 -15.10 1.31 -16.81
CA PHE A 184 -16.08 2.27 -17.32
C PHE A 184 -15.47 3.62 -17.72
N THR A 185 -14.14 3.75 -17.67
CA THR A 185 -13.47 4.99 -18.08
C THR A 185 -13.38 5.06 -19.60
N ILE A 186 -13.98 6.11 -20.17
CA ILE A 186 -13.97 6.37 -21.62
C ILE A 186 -13.10 7.60 -21.88
N VAL A 187 -12.15 7.47 -22.81
CA VAL A 187 -11.37 8.59 -23.36
C VAL A 187 -11.91 8.92 -24.73
N THR A 188 -12.29 10.18 -24.93
CA THR A 188 -12.89 10.66 -26.18
C THR A 188 -11.79 11.14 -27.15
N PRO A 189 -12.06 11.12 -28.47
CA PRO A 189 -11.12 11.66 -29.46
C PRO A 189 -10.75 13.12 -29.24
N GLU A 190 -11.68 13.93 -28.72
CA GLU A 190 -11.46 15.34 -28.40
C GLU A 190 -10.47 15.53 -27.25
N GLU A 191 -10.56 14.68 -26.21
CA GLU A 191 -9.61 14.69 -25.10
C GLU A 191 -8.21 14.29 -25.54
N VAL A 192 -8.09 13.29 -26.42
CA VAL A 192 -6.81 12.90 -27.03
C VAL A 192 -6.21 14.06 -27.82
N ALA A 193 -7.02 14.72 -28.66
CA ALA A 193 -6.57 15.85 -29.46
C ALA A 193 -6.11 17.04 -28.62
N SER A 194 -6.88 17.36 -27.57
CA SER A 194 -6.54 18.44 -26.65
C SER A 194 -5.30 18.11 -25.81
N TYR A 195 -5.19 16.91 -25.26
CA TYR A 195 -4.00 16.48 -24.51
C TYR A 195 -2.74 16.45 -25.38
N TYR A 196 -2.86 15.99 -26.63
CA TYR A 196 -1.75 16.00 -27.58
C TYR A 196 -1.20 17.42 -27.79
N ARG A 197 -2.09 18.39 -28.04
CA ARG A 197 -1.76 19.78 -28.32
C ARG A 197 -1.19 20.50 -27.09
N ASP A 198 -1.84 20.33 -25.95
CA ASP A 198 -1.62 21.18 -24.77
C ASP A 198 -0.57 20.60 -23.81
N VAL A 199 -0.42 19.27 -23.78
CA VAL A 199 0.46 18.57 -22.83
C VAL A 199 1.55 17.80 -23.54
N TYR A 200 1.20 16.84 -24.40
CA TYR A 200 2.16 15.90 -24.98
C TYR A 200 3.22 16.60 -25.85
N ALA A 201 2.79 17.35 -26.87
CA ALA A 201 3.71 17.99 -27.81
C ALA A 201 4.61 19.04 -27.13
N PRO A 202 4.10 19.92 -26.24
CA PRO A 202 4.96 20.82 -25.46
C PRO A 202 5.94 20.08 -24.53
N ARG A 203 5.51 19.00 -23.88
CA ARG A 203 6.37 18.15 -23.03
C ARG A 203 7.47 17.49 -23.85
N PHE A 204 7.12 16.89 -24.99
CA PHE A 204 8.08 16.22 -25.88
C PHE A 204 9.16 17.18 -26.37
N ARG A 205 8.80 18.36 -26.89
CA ARG A 205 9.78 19.35 -27.38
C ARG A 205 10.78 19.79 -26.29
N ARG A 206 10.32 19.86 -25.04
CA ARG A 206 11.14 20.25 -23.89
C ARG A 206 12.12 19.15 -23.49
N LEU A 207 11.68 17.89 -23.48
CA LEU A 207 12.49 16.75 -23.09
C LEU A 207 13.40 16.23 -24.21
N HIS A 208 13.03 16.49 -25.47
CA HIS A 208 13.68 15.99 -26.68
C HIS A 208 13.95 17.12 -27.68
N PRO A 209 14.83 18.08 -27.34
CA PRO A 209 15.13 19.20 -28.22
C PRO A 209 15.74 18.72 -29.54
N GLY A 210 15.25 19.25 -30.66
CA GLY A 210 15.75 18.93 -32.01
C GLY A 210 15.17 17.68 -32.65
N LEU A 211 14.36 16.88 -31.92
CA LEU A 211 13.61 15.76 -32.48
C LEU A 211 12.24 16.22 -33.00
N VAL A 212 11.77 15.58 -34.07
CA VAL A 212 10.42 15.79 -34.60
C VAL A 212 9.42 15.20 -33.61
N VAL A 213 8.38 15.96 -33.28
CA VAL A 213 7.32 15.51 -32.39
C VAL A 213 6.52 14.41 -33.12
N PRO A 214 6.28 13.24 -32.49
CA PRO A 214 5.40 12.21 -33.04
C PRO A 214 4.04 12.80 -33.37
N THR A 215 3.43 12.36 -34.47
CA THR A 215 2.08 12.77 -34.83
C THR A 215 1.04 12.27 -33.81
N LEU A 216 -0.15 12.86 -33.84
CA LEU A 216 -1.23 12.45 -32.95
C LEU A 216 -1.56 10.97 -33.08
N ASP A 217 -1.57 10.41 -34.30
CA ASP A 217 -1.88 9.00 -34.51
C ASP A 217 -0.77 8.07 -34.01
N GLU A 218 0.50 8.47 -34.12
CA GLU A 218 1.64 7.72 -33.57
C GLU A 218 1.64 7.72 -32.03
N ALA A 219 1.25 8.84 -31.41
CA ALA A 219 1.20 9.00 -29.96
C ALA A 219 -0.14 8.57 -29.33
N ARG A 220 -1.18 8.30 -30.13
CA ARG A 220 -2.56 8.09 -29.66
C ARG A 220 -2.65 7.07 -28.53
N GLY A 221 -2.07 5.88 -28.71
CA GLY A 221 -2.15 4.83 -27.70
C GLY A 221 -1.45 5.17 -26.39
N GLU A 222 -0.36 5.95 -26.43
CA GLU A 222 0.31 6.45 -25.23
C GLU A 222 -0.57 7.46 -24.50
N ILE A 223 -1.16 8.39 -25.25
CA ILE A 223 -2.03 9.45 -24.73
C ILE A 223 -3.31 8.86 -24.13
N GLU A 224 -3.98 7.93 -24.82
CA GLU A 224 -5.18 7.28 -24.33
C GLU A 224 -4.92 6.53 -23.02
N ARG A 225 -3.78 5.85 -22.93
CA ARG A 225 -3.35 5.20 -21.69
C ARG A 225 -3.12 6.22 -20.58
N GLU A 226 -2.34 7.29 -20.81
CA GLU A 226 -2.11 8.34 -19.81
C GLU A 226 -3.42 8.99 -19.34
N LEU A 227 -4.29 9.38 -20.27
CA LEU A 227 -5.59 9.97 -19.95
C LEU A 227 -6.49 9.00 -19.16
N THR A 228 -6.43 7.70 -19.47
CA THR A 228 -7.16 6.69 -18.71
C THR A 228 -6.64 6.62 -17.28
N GLU A 229 -5.32 6.57 -17.08
CA GLU A 229 -4.72 6.56 -15.74
C GLU A 229 -5.08 7.84 -14.95
N ASP A 230 -4.98 9.00 -15.59
CA ASP A 230 -5.28 10.29 -14.95
C ASP A 230 -6.75 10.37 -14.52
N LYS A 231 -7.67 9.92 -15.37
CA LYS A 231 -9.12 9.87 -15.06
C LYS A 231 -9.42 8.90 -13.94
N VAL A 232 -8.85 7.69 -13.99
CA VAL A 232 -9.03 6.68 -12.94
C VAL A 232 -8.51 7.23 -11.60
N ALA A 233 -7.33 7.86 -11.60
CA ALA A 233 -6.76 8.47 -10.41
C ALA A 233 -7.65 9.60 -9.85
N ALA A 234 -8.17 10.48 -10.70
CA ALA A 234 -9.07 11.54 -10.28
C ALA A 234 -10.37 10.99 -9.66
N GLN A 235 -11.00 10.02 -10.32
CA GLN A 235 -12.23 9.39 -9.81
C GLN A 235 -12.00 8.66 -8.47
N MET A 236 -10.85 8.01 -8.31
CA MET A 236 -10.48 7.33 -7.06
C MET A 236 -10.27 8.34 -5.91
N ASN A 237 -9.62 9.47 -6.18
CA ASN A 237 -9.42 10.52 -5.19
C ASN A 237 -10.76 11.10 -4.73
N ASP A 238 -11.62 11.49 -5.69
CA ASP A 238 -12.96 12.01 -5.40
C ASP A 238 -13.79 11.00 -4.58
N PHE A 239 -13.69 9.71 -4.93
CA PHE A 239 -14.36 8.64 -4.21
C PHE A 239 -13.86 8.52 -2.75
N LEU A 240 -12.54 8.54 -2.53
CA LEU A 240 -11.97 8.44 -1.19
C LEU A 240 -12.30 9.65 -0.34
N ASP A 241 -12.28 10.85 -0.90
CA ASP A 241 -12.64 12.06 -0.18
C ASP A 241 -14.10 12.03 0.26
N GLN A 242 -15.00 11.55 -0.60
CA GLN A 242 -16.40 11.32 -0.24
C GLN A 242 -16.55 10.23 0.81
N ALA A 243 -15.81 9.12 0.70
CA ALA A 243 -15.86 8.03 1.68
C ALA A 243 -15.40 8.50 3.07
N ARG A 244 -14.30 9.28 3.14
CA ARG A 244 -13.81 9.89 4.38
C ARG A 244 -14.81 10.88 4.97
N ALA A 245 -15.43 11.72 4.14
CA ALA A 245 -16.39 12.70 4.60
C ALA A 245 -17.68 12.07 5.18
N ARG A 246 -18.04 10.86 4.72
CA ARG A 246 -19.20 10.11 5.23
C ARG A 246 -18.87 9.26 6.46
N ALA A 247 -17.62 8.86 6.62
CA ALA A 247 -17.21 7.95 7.68
C ALA A 247 -17.01 8.66 9.02
N ASP A 248 -17.44 8.01 10.10
CA ASP A 248 -17.10 8.42 11.46
C ASP A 248 -15.72 7.83 11.83
N ILE A 249 -14.69 8.68 11.78
CA ILE A 249 -13.31 8.29 12.07
C ILE A 249 -12.90 8.90 13.41
N ILE A 250 -12.75 8.04 14.42
CA ILE A 250 -12.37 8.46 15.77
C ILE A 250 -10.92 8.03 16.03
N ILE A 251 -10.04 9.00 16.22
CA ILE A 251 -8.67 8.75 16.68
C ILE A 251 -8.70 8.57 18.20
N LEU A 252 -8.21 7.42 18.67
CA LEU A 252 -8.28 7.02 20.09
C LEU A 252 -6.97 7.30 20.84
N SER A 253 -5.88 7.57 20.11
CA SER A 253 -4.55 7.79 20.65
C SER A 253 -4.07 9.22 20.30
N PRO A 254 -3.80 10.10 21.29
CA PRO A 254 -3.60 11.53 21.09
C PRO A 254 -2.36 11.87 20.24
N GLU A 255 -1.36 11.00 20.20
CA GLU A 255 -0.19 11.16 19.33
C GLU A 255 -0.52 11.12 17.82
N PHE A 256 -1.71 10.61 17.46
CA PHE A 256 -2.20 10.52 16.08
C PHE A 256 -3.22 11.60 15.72
N GLU A 257 -3.55 12.51 16.64
CA GLU A 257 -4.44 13.63 16.30
C GLU A 257 -3.77 14.58 15.29
N PRO A 258 -4.52 15.07 14.29
CA PRO A 258 -4.01 16.06 13.37
C PRO A 258 -3.65 17.34 14.13
N VAL A 259 -2.43 17.84 13.92
CA VAL A 259 -1.94 19.09 14.52
C VAL A 259 -2.73 20.25 13.92
N GLY A 260 -3.86 20.61 14.55
CA GLY A 260 -4.71 21.73 14.09
C GLY A 260 -6.21 21.64 14.41
N GLY A 261 -6.69 20.57 15.07
CA GLY A 261 -8.13 20.43 15.39
C GLY A 261 -8.59 21.26 16.58
N LYS A 262 -8.99 22.53 16.35
CA LYS A 262 -10.02 23.25 17.10
C LYS A 262 -10.89 24.07 16.16
#